data_AF-A0A933AU12-F1
#
_entry.id   AF-A0A933AU12-F1
#
_cell.length_a   1.000
_cell.length_b   1.000
_cell.length_c   1.000
_cell.angle_alpha   90.00
_cell.angle_beta   90.00
_cell.angle_gamma   90.00
#
_symmetry.space_group_name_H-M   'P 1'
#
loop_
_entity.id
_entity.type
_entity.pdbx_description
1 polymer ?
#
loop_
_entity_poly.entity_id
_entity_poly.type
_entity_poly.pdbx_seq_one_letter_code
_entity_poly.pdbx_strand_id
1 'polypeptide(L)'
;MRRPAYNRTDFDHFARVLIGRWEFAVELQARWESFDGEQHAVLTEDWPVNNDIHQNLADYVAGHELTEDQEAQWSKLNKLVAEHTEALRKMGYRVRIPKVGKERAVA
;
A
#
# COMPACT_ATOMS: atom_id res chain seq x y z
N MET A 1 24.51 3.01 -7.12
CA MET A 1 24.48 1.87 -6.17
C MET A 1 23.15 1.15 -6.34
N ARG A 2 23.13 -0.14 -6.71
CA ARG A 2 21.90 -0.95 -6.69
C ARG A 2 21.54 -1.21 -5.23
N ARG A 3 20.30 -0.90 -4.82
CA ARG A 3 19.81 -1.19 -3.46
C ARG A 3 19.99 -2.69 -3.18
N PRO A 4 20.37 -3.08 -1.94
CA PRO A 4 20.49 -4.50 -1.58
C PRO A 4 19.16 -5.21 -1.80
N ALA A 5 19.21 -6.48 -2.18
CA ALA A 5 18.05 -7.35 -2.32
C ALA A 5 17.29 -7.37 -0.98
N TYR A 6 16.04 -6.89 -1.00
CA TYR A 6 15.14 -6.84 0.15
C TYR A 6 14.99 -8.24 0.76
N ASN A 7 15.13 -8.33 2.08
CA ASN A 7 15.08 -9.62 2.81
C ASN A 7 13.72 -9.80 3.51
N ARG A 8 13.42 -11.03 3.95
CA ARG A 8 12.13 -11.42 4.54
C ARG A 8 11.63 -10.50 5.67
N THR A 9 12.53 -9.91 6.47
CA THR A 9 12.19 -9.00 7.58
C THR A 9 11.58 -7.68 7.08
N ASP A 10 11.88 -7.30 5.84
CA ASP A 10 11.34 -6.11 5.20
C ASP A 10 9.85 -6.30 4.86
N PHE A 11 9.41 -7.52 4.49
CA PHE A 11 8.02 -7.78 4.11
C PHE A 11 7.05 -7.56 5.27
N ASP A 12 7.24 -8.27 6.40
CA ASP A 12 6.28 -8.22 7.52
C ASP A 12 6.18 -6.80 8.09
N HIS A 13 7.31 -6.09 8.16
CA HIS A 13 7.34 -4.68 8.57
C HIS A 13 6.53 -3.80 7.61
N PHE A 14 6.81 -3.87 6.30
CA PHE A 14 6.13 -3.05 5.31
C PHE A 14 4.64 -3.39 5.17
N ALA A 15 4.28 -4.67 5.22
CA ALA A 15 2.89 -5.11 5.20
C ALA A 15 2.12 -4.53 6.39
N ARG A 16 2.69 -4.60 7.61
CA ARG A 16 2.09 -4.01 8.81
C ARG A 16 1.95 -2.49 8.71
N VAL A 17 3.00 -1.80 8.24
CA VAL A 17 2.96 -0.34 8.05
C VAL A 17 1.86 0.04 7.07
N LEU A 18 1.77 -0.63 5.92
CA LEU A 18 0.74 -0.32 4.92
C LEU A 18 -0.65 -0.63 5.41
N ILE A 19 -0.87 -1.79 6.04
CA ILE A 19 -2.19 -2.14 6.60
C ILE A 19 -2.65 -1.05 7.57
N GLY A 20 -1.79 -0.63 8.50
CA GLY A 20 -2.12 0.44 9.44
C GLY A 20 -2.38 1.80 8.77
N ARG A 21 -1.63 2.14 7.72
CA ARG A 21 -1.84 3.38 6.94
C ARG A 21 -3.16 3.34 6.16
N TRP A 22 -3.51 2.20 5.58
CA TRP A 22 -4.79 2.01 4.88
C TRP A 22 -5.97 2.07 5.86
N GLU A 23 -5.88 1.39 7.00
CA GLU A 23 -6.91 1.45 8.06
C GLU A 23 -7.09 2.89 8.56
N PHE A 24 -6.00 3.63 8.77
CA PHE A 24 -6.06 5.05 9.16
C PHE A 24 -6.71 5.91 8.07
N ALA A 25 -6.37 5.70 6.79
CA ALA A 25 -6.98 6.45 5.69
C ALA A 25 -8.50 6.21 5.57
N VAL A 26 -8.96 5.00 5.89
CA VAL A 26 -10.40 4.68 6.00
C VAL A 26 -11.05 5.44 7.14
N GLU A 27 -10.40 5.53 8.30
CA GLU A 27 -10.89 6.34 9.42
C GLU A 27 -10.98 7.83 9.05
N LEU A 28 -9.95 8.36 8.38
CA LEU A 28 -9.95 9.74 7.88
C LEU A 28 -11.08 10.00 6.89
N GLN A 29 -11.40 9.02 6.04
CA GLN A 29 -12.53 9.12 5.12
C GLN A 29 -13.84 9.40 5.85
N ALA A 30 -14.10 8.73 6.96
CA ALA A 30 -15.32 8.93 7.74
C ALA A 30 -15.42 10.35 8.33
N ARG A 31 -14.32 11.09 8.37
CA ARG A 31 -14.21 12.41 9.00
C ARG A 31 -13.80 13.52 8.02
N TRP A 32 -13.70 13.22 6.73
CA TRP A 32 -13.06 14.09 5.74
C TRP A 32 -13.67 15.50 5.67
N GLU A 33 -15.00 15.61 5.74
CA GLU A 33 -15.73 16.88 5.69
C GLU A 33 -15.50 17.77 6.93
N SER A 34 -14.97 17.21 8.02
CA SER A 34 -14.70 17.94 9.26
C SER A 34 -13.32 18.61 9.32
N PHE A 35 -12.45 18.33 8.34
CA PHE A 35 -11.10 18.88 8.29
C PHE A 35 -11.07 20.24 7.59
N ASP A 36 -10.17 21.10 8.03
CA ASP A 36 -9.86 22.36 7.37
C ASP A 36 -8.87 22.18 6.21
N GLY A 37 -8.61 23.26 5.46
CA GLY A 37 -7.78 23.20 4.26
C GLY A 37 -6.30 22.89 4.53
N GLU A 38 -5.76 23.24 5.70
CA GLU A 38 -4.38 22.92 6.07
C GLU A 38 -4.27 21.43 6.41
N GLN A 39 -5.25 20.90 7.14
CA GLN A 39 -5.36 19.47 7.46
C GLN A 39 -5.53 18.62 6.20
N HIS A 40 -6.36 19.04 5.24
CA HIS A 40 -6.48 18.36 3.95
C HIS A 40 -5.14 18.31 3.20
N ALA A 41 -4.39 19.42 3.17
CA ALA A 41 -3.11 19.49 2.47
C ALA A 41 -2.07 18.52 3.05
N VAL A 42 -1.85 18.56 4.38
CA VAL A 42 -0.89 17.69 5.08
C VAL A 42 -1.19 16.22 4.82
N LEU A 43 -2.48 15.85 4.87
CA LEU A 43 -2.89 14.47 4.66
C LEU A 43 -2.63 13.97 3.22
N THR A 44 -2.77 14.83 2.22
CA THR A 44 -2.54 14.44 0.82
C THR A 44 -1.06 14.29 0.44
N GLU A 45 -0.14 14.95 1.16
CA GLU A 45 1.30 14.91 0.88
C GLU A 45 1.99 13.58 1.27
N ASP A 46 1.46 12.87 2.27
CA ASP A 46 2.05 11.64 2.81
C ASP A 46 1.87 10.40 1.89
N TRP A 47 0.92 10.45 0.96
CA TRP A 47 0.47 9.27 0.23
C TRP A 47 1.42 8.71 -0.85
N PRO A 48 2.29 9.49 -1.52
CA PRO A 48 3.28 8.96 -2.44
C PRO A 48 4.19 7.90 -1.83
N VAL A 49 4.60 8.07 -0.57
CA VAL A 49 5.49 7.11 0.13
C VAL A 49 4.82 5.75 0.29
N ASN A 50 3.52 5.72 0.57
CA ASN A 50 2.77 4.47 0.71
C ASN A 50 2.67 3.71 -0.62
N ASN A 51 2.58 4.41 -1.75
CA ASN A 51 2.61 3.75 -3.06
C ASN A 51 3.95 3.07 -3.32
N ASP A 52 5.07 3.71 -2.97
CA ASP A 52 6.40 3.13 -3.16
C ASP A 52 6.59 1.88 -2.29
N ILE A 53 6.14 1.91 -1.03
CA ILE A 53 6.17 0.74 -0.14
C ILE A 53 5.29 -0.39 -0.71
N HIS A 54 4.11 -0.06 -1.23
CA HIS A 54 3.20 -1.05 -1.82
C HIS A 54 3.80 -1.70 -3.07
N GLN A 55 4.47 -0.92 -3.92
CA GLN A 55 5.20 -1.46 -5.07
C GLN A 55 6.34 -2.39 -4.64
N ASN A 56 7.13 -2.01 -3.63
CA ASN A 56 8.21 -2.85 -3.13
C ASN A 56 7.69 -4.20 -2.58
N LEU A 57 6.55 -4.20 -1.88
CA LEU A 57 5.91 -5.44 -1.44
C LEU A 57 5.44 -6.28 -2.63
N ALA A 58 4.80 -5.66 -3.63
CA ALA A 58 4.36 -6.37 -4.83
C ALA A 58 5.54 -7.04 -5.57
N ASP A 59 6.67 -6.34 -5.69
CA ASP A 59 7.89 -6.86 -6.29
C ASP A 59 8.45 -8.05 -5.48
N TYR A 60 8.42 -7.97 -4.14
CA TYR A 60 8.80 -9.07 -3.27
C TYR A 60 7.90 -10.30 -3.48
N VAL A 61 6.57 -10.12 -3.47
CA VAL A 61 5.58 -11.19 -3.69
C VAL A 61 5.74 -11.84 -5.07
N ALA A 62 6.11 -11.07 -6.09
CA ALA A 62 6.32 -11.61 -7.43
C ALA A 62 7.54 -12.54 -7.52
N GLY A 63 8.56 -12.33 -6.68
CA GLY A 63 9.82 -13.07 -6.71
C GLY A 63 9.97 -14.16 -5.63
N HIS A 64 9.05 -14.25 -4.67
CA HIS A 64 9.22 -15.10 -3.49
C HIS A 64 7.96 -15.89 -3.16
N GLU A 65 8.16 -17.11 -2.62
CA GLU A 65 7.08 -17.88 -1.98
C GLU A 65 6.80 -17.27 -0.60
N LEU A 66 5.52 -16.99 -0.35
CA LEU A 66 5.06 -16.40 0.91
C LEU A 66 4.77 -17.51 1.92
N THR A 67 4.98 -17.23 3.21
CA THR A 67 4.41 -18.08 4.27
C THR A 67 2.91 -17.80 4.42
N GLU A 68 2.17 -18.71 5.05
CA GLU A 68 0.72 -18.56 5.29
C GLU A 68 0.36 -17.22 5.95
N ASP A 69 1.13 -16.79 6.96
CA ASP A 69 0.96 -15.48 7.61
C ASP A 69 1.16 -14.30 6.64
N GLN A 70 2.12 -14.41 5.73
CA GLN A 70 2.44 -13.37 4.74
C GLN A 70 1.37 -13.31 3.65
N GLU A 71 0.84 -14.46 3.24
CA GLU A 71 -0.31 -14.53 2.34
C GLU A 71 -1.55 -13.89 2.98
N ALA A 72 -1.80 -14.16 4.27
CA ALA A 72 -2.91 -13.55 5.00
C ALA A 72 -2.77 -12.01 5.08
N GLN A 73 -1.57 -11.52 5.39
CA GLN A 73 -1.27 -10.07 5.39
C GLN A 73 -1.43 -9.44 4.00
N TRP A 74 -0.88 -10.08 2.96
CA TRP A 74 -0.99 -9.62 1.58
C TRP A 74 -2.44 -9.59 1.10
N SER A 75 -3.21 -10.62 1.42
CA SER A 75 -4.65 -10.70 1.11
C SER A 75 -5.43 -9.60 1.83
N LYS A 76 -5.19 -9.38 3.14
CA LYS A 76 -5.81 -8.30 3.90
C LYS A 76 -5.49 -6.93 3.29
N LEU A 77 -4.22 -6.67 2.95
CA LEU A 77 -3.79 -5.42 2.33
C LEU A 77 -4.51 -5.19 0.99
N ASN A 78 -4.52 -6.18 0.10
CA ASN A 78 -5.19 -6.05 -1.20
C ASN A 78 -6.70 -5.82 -1.07
N LYS A 79 -7.35 -6.47 -0.09
CA LYS A 79 -8.76 -6.23 0.21
C LYS A 79 -9.01 -4.78 0.63
N LEU A 80 -8.24 -4.26 1.59
CA LEU A 80 -8.34 -2.86 2.02
C LEU A 80 -8.11 -1.89 0.85
N VAL A 81 -7.09 -2.15 0.03
CA VAL A 81 -6.80 -1.34 -1.15
C VAL A 81 -7.99 -1.34 -2.12
N ALA A 82 -8.51 -2.51 -2.47
CA ALA A 82 -9.60 -2.64 -3.42
C ALA A 82 -10.90 -1.99 -2.92
N GLU A 83 -11.25 -2.19 -1.65
CA GLU A 83 -12.47 -1.66 -1.05
C GLU A 83 -12.47 -0.13 -0.94
N HIS A 84 -11.29 0.47 -0.72
CA HIS A 84 -11.21 1.89 -0.35
C HIS A 84 -10.54 2.80 -1.40
N THR A 85 -9.94 2.26 -2.46
CA THR A 85 -9.22 3.06 -3.48
C THR A 85 -10.06 4.21 -4.05
N GLU A 86 -11.30 3.93 -4.47
CA GLU A 86 -12.15 4.95 -5.09
C GLU A 86 -12.55 6.05 -4.11
N ALA A 87 -12.77 5.69 -2.85
CA ALA A 87 -13.08 6.66 -1.82
C ALA A 87 -11.88 7.57 -1.50
N LEU A 88 -10.68 6.99 -1.38
CA LEU A 88 -9.45 7.77 -1.16
C LEU A 88 -9.17 8.72 -2.34
N ARG A 89 -9.37 8.28 -3.58
CA ARG A 89 -9.22 9.13 -4.77
C ARG A 89 -10.15 10.34 -4.74
N LYS A 90 -11.39 10.18 -4.29
CA LYS A 90 -12.36 11.29 -4.14
C LYS A 90 -11.94 12.32 -3.10
N MET A 91 -11.17 11.91 -2.09
CA MET A 91 -10.55 12.81 -1.11
C MET A 91 -9.25 13.45 -1.61
N GLY A 92 -8.83 13.20 -2.86
CA GLY A 92 -7.61 13.76 -3.43
C GLY A 92 -6.34 12.92 -3.23
N TYR A 93 -6.44 11.77 -2.56
CA TYR A 93 -5.30 10.86 -2.42
C TYR A 93 -4.93 10.22 -3.75
N ARG A 94 -3.64 10.29 -4.12
CA ARG A 94 -3.10 9.61 -5.30
C ARG A 94 -2.80 8.16 -5.00
N VAL A 95 -3.78 7.28 -5.15
CA VAL A 95 -3.58 5.83 -4.99
C VAL A 95 -3.03 5.21 -6.28
N ARG A 96 -1.86 4.57 -6.19
CA ARG A 96 -1.34 3.68 -7.25
C ARG A 96 -1.46 2.24 -6.77
N ILE A 97 -2.24 1.45 -7.51
CA ILE A 97 -2.31 0.01 -7.28
C ILE A 97 -1.19 -0.62 -8.11
N PRO A 98 -0.23 -1.33 -7.49
CA PRO A 98 0.82 -2.02 -8.23
C PRO A 98 0.20 -3.04 -9.18
N LYS A 99 0.68 -3.08 -10.43
CA LYS A 99 0.34 -4.17 -11.34
C LYS A 99 1.00 -5.42 -10.78
N VAL A 100 0.22 -6.40 -10.37
CA VAL A 100 0.75 -7.74 -10.04
C VAL A 100 1.19 -8.38 -11.35
N GLY A 101 2.42 -8.08 -11.77
CA GLY A 101 2.99 -8.60 -12.98
C GLY A 101 3.48 -10.03 -12.78
N LYS A 102 2.63 -11.02 -13.07
CA LYS A 102 3.13 -12.33 -13.54
C LYS A 102 3.41 -12.24 -15.05
N GLU A 103 4.20 -11.27 -15.50
CA GLU A 103 4.88 -11.45 -16.77
C GLU A 103 6.09 -12.32 -16.50
N ARG A 104 5.84 -13.64 -16.49
CA ARG A 104 6.86 -14.63 -16.78
C ARG A 104 7.52 -14.18 -18.09
N ALA A 105 8.69 -13.57 -18.00
CA ALA A 105 9.62 -13.49 -19.12
C ALA A 105 10.06 -14.94 -19.42
N VAL A 106 9.26 -15.63 -20.24
CA VAL A 106 9.62 -16.88 -20.89
C VAL A 106 9.78 -16.53 -22.36
N ALA A 107 11.03 -16.26 -22.74
CA ALA A 107 11.67 -16.61 -23.99
C ALA A 107 13.16 -16.26 -23.88
#